data_AF-X1BRT1-F1
#
_entry.id   AF-X1BRT1-F1
#
_cell.length_a   1.000
_cell.length_b   1.000
_cell.length_c   1.000
_cell.angle_alpha   90.00
_cell.angle_beta   90.00
_cell.angle_gamma   90.00
#
_symmetry.space_group_name_H-M   'P 1'
#
loop_
_entity.id
_entity.type
_entity.pdbx_description
1 polymer ?
#
loop_
_entity_poly.entity_id
_entity_poly.type
_entity_poly.pdbx_seq_one_letter_code
_entity_poly.pdbx_strand_id
1 'polypeptide(L)' 'MKGEGIKVLLVEDNHGDARLIKEMLAEARGNPFDTECADLLATGLEHLA' A
#
# COMPACT_ATOMS: atom_id res chain seq x y z
N MET A 1 -8.84 -6.21 -20.84
CA MET A 1 -8.75 -4.82 -20.35
C MET A 1 -7.99 -4.88 -19.03
N LYS A 2 -6.78 -4.31 -18.94
CA LYS A 2 -6.11 -4.17 -17.64
C LYS A 2 -6.90 -3.09 -16.89
N GLY A 3 -7.70 -3.48 -15.90
CA GLY A 3 -8.24 -2.50 -14.95
C GLY A 3 -7.07 -1.80 -14.30
N GLU A 4 -7.08 -0.47 -14.25
CA GLU A 4 -6.08 0.27 -13.49
C GLU A 4 -6.09 -0.24 -12.05
N GLY A 5 -4.91 -0.61 -11.54
CA GLY A 5 -4.79 -1.13 -10.19
C GLY A 5 -5.22 -0.11 -9.14
N ILE A 6 -5.67 -0.58 -7.99
CA ILE A 6 -6.03 0.29 -6.87
C ILE A 6 -4.73 0.78 -6.23
N LYS A 7 -4.53 2.09 -6.22
CA LYS A 7 -3.41 2.71 -5.50
C LYS A 7 -3.69 2.69 -4.00
N VAL A 8 -2.74 2.20 -3.22
CA VAL A 8 -2.81 2.08 -1.77
C VAL A 8 -1.59 2.76 -1.16
N LEU A 9 -1.83 3.67 -0.24
CA LEU A 9 -0.79 4.22 0.63
C LEU A 9 -0.91 3.55 2.00
N LEU A 10 0.10 2.75 2.35
CA LEU A 10 0.23 2.12 3.65
C LEU A 10 1.07 3.03 4.57
N VAL A 11 0.58 3.33 5.76
CA VAL A 11 1.35 4.03 6.80
C VAL A 11 1.66 3.03 7.89
N GLU A 12 2.92 2.60 7.97
CA GLU A 12 3.39 1.55 8.89
C GLU A 12 4.90 1.70 9.11
N ASP A 13 5.34 1.91 10.35
CA ASP A 13 6.75 2.09 10.71
C ASP A 13 7.46 0.75 10.96
N ASN A 14 6.70 -0.31 11.20
CA ASN A 14 7.22 -1.66 11.31
C ASN A 14 7.34 -2.31 9.92
N HIS A 15 8.57 -2.41 9.42
CA HIS A 15 8.85 -3.05 8.13
C HIS A 15 8.33 -4.51 8.01
N GLY A 16 8.24 -5.23 9.13
CA GLY A 16 7.69 -6.60 9.14
C GLY A 16 6.19 -6.61 8.85
N ASP A 17 5.44 -5.73 9.50
CA ASP A 17 4.00 -5.59 9.33
C ASP A 17 3.68 -5.01 7.94
N ALA A 18 4.46 -4.02 7.49
CA ALA A 18 4.33 -3.47 6.15
C ALA A 18 4.52 -4.52 5.06
N ARG A 19 5.49 -5.44 5.24
CA ARG A 19 5.69 -6.56 4.33
C ARG A 19 4.53 -7.55 4.36
N LEU A 20 4.05 -7.91 5.54
CA LEU A 20 2.92 -8.83 5.70
C LEU A 20 1.67 -8.30 4.98
N ILE A 21 1.35 -7.01 5.15
CA ILE A 21 0.20 -6.38 4.49
C ILE A 21 0.37 -6.37 2.95
N LYS A 22 1.58 -6.09 2.45
CA LYS A 22 1.86 -6.14 1.00
C LYS A 22 1.66 -7.54 0.43
N GLU A 23 2.08 -8.58 1.14
CA GLU A 23 1.85 -9.98 0.75
C GLU A 23 0.36 -10.32 0.72
N MET A 24 -0.40 -9.93 1.76
CA MET A 24 -1.86 -10.11 1.81
C MET A 24 -2.59 -9.41 0.66
N LEU A 25 -2.18 -8.18 0.30
CA LEU A 25 -2.74 -7.44 -0.83
C LEU A 25 -2.40 -8.08 -2.18
N ALA A 26 -1.19 -8.65 -2.33
CA ALA A 26 -0.79 -9.34 -3.56
C ALA A 26 -1.58 -10.64 -3.79
N GLU A 27 -2.03 -11.31 -2.72
CA GLU A 27 -2.84 -12.53 -2.78
C GLU A 27 -4.34 -12.27 -2.96
N ALA A 28 -4.79 -11.02 -2.77
CA ALA A 28 -6.19 -10.66 -2.90
C ALA A 28 -6.70 -10.86 -4.34
N ARG A 29 -7.83 -11.55 -4.49
CA ARG A 29 -8.47 -11.77 -5.80
C ARG A 29 -9.14 -10.49 -6.27
N GLY A 30 -8.85 -10.04 -7.50
CA GLY A 30 -9.52 -8.89 -8.10
C GLY A 30 -8.55 -8.00 -8.89
N ASN A 31 -8.75 -6.69 -8.77
CA ASN A 31 -7.83 -5.72 -9.36
C ASN A 31 -6.49 -5.73 -8.61
N PRO A 32 -5.36 -5.59 -9.32
CA PRO A 32 -4.05 -5.50 -8.67
C PRO A 32 -3.98 -4.26 -7.77
N PHE A 33 -3.27 -4.37 -6.65
CA PHE A 33 -2.96 -3.24 -5.79
C PHE A 33 -1.56 -2.71 -6.11
N ASP A 34 -1.44 -1.39 -6.23
CA ASP A 34 -0.15 -0.69 -6.31
C ASP A 34 0.09 -0.01 -4.96
N THR A 35 1.04 -0.54 -4.18
CA THR A 35 1.18 -0.19 -2.75
C THR A 35 2.47 0.59 -2.51
N GLU A 36 2.33 1.83 -2.04
CA GLU A 36 3.41 2.65 -1.50
C GLU A 36 3.37 2.60 0.04
N CYS A 37 4.52 2.72 0.71
CA CYS A 37 4.61 2.66 2.17
C CYS A 37 5.33 3.90 2.71
N ALA A 38 4.76 4.53 3.72
CA ALA A 38 5.36 5.61 4.47
C ALA A 38 5.52 5.19 5.94
N ASP A 39 6.70 5.46 6.52
CA ASP A 39 6.99 5.05 7.89
C ASP A 39 6.35 6.00 8.93
N LEU A 40 5.86 7.17 8.53
CA LEU A 40 5.24 8.15 9.42
C LEU A 40 3.94 8.67 8.82
N LEU A 41 2.95 8.94 9.68
CA LEU A 41 1.69 9.57 9.25
C LEU A 41 1.92 10.93 8.59
N ALA A 42 2.87 11.73 9.11
CA ALA A 42 3.22 13.01 8.52
C ALA A 42 3.67 12.84 7.07
N THR A 43 4.60 11.92 6.81
CA THR A 43 5.04 11.57 5.45
C THR A 43 3.87 11.06 4.61
N GLY A 44 3.04 10.15 5.14
CA GLY A 44 1.87 9.66 4.41
C GLY A 44 0.90 10.77 3.97
N LEU A 45 0.68 11.78 4.80
CA LEU A 45 -0.18 12.92 4.45
C LEU A 45 0.41 13.77 3.32
N GLU A 46 1.74 13.85 3.17
CA GLU A 46 2.39 14.56 2.06
C GLU A 46 2.06 13.94 0.69
N HIS A 47 1.75 12.64 0.62
CA HIS A 47 1.32 11.97 -0.62
C HIS A 47 -0.13 12.27 -1.02
N LEU A 48 -0.93 12.90 -0.14
CA LEU A 48 -2.36 13.20 -0.38
C LEU A 48 -2.63 14.68 -0.71
N ALA A 49 -1.61 15.53 -0.63
CA ALA A 49 -1.72 16.98 -0.82
C ALA A 49 -1.71 17.42 -2.30
#